data_AF-A0A6L5QKV7-F1
#
_entry.id   AF-A0A6L5QKV7-F1
#
_cell.length_a   1.000
_cell.length_b   1.000
_cell.length_c   1.000
_cell.angle_alpha   90.00
_cell.angle_beta   90.00
_cell.angle_gamma   90.00
#
_symmetry.space_group_name_H-M   'P 1'
#
loop_
_entity.id
_entity.type
_entity.pdbx_description
1 polymer ?
#
loop_
_entity_poly.entity_id
_entity_poly.type
_entity_poly.pdbx_seq_one_letter_code
_entity_poly.pdbx_strand_id
1 'polypeptide(L)'
;MLKAIKLVFKNLSNDTNNSQVYIYQRNVVASQAELPVAWKVIERCGKGDTNSFDFPLNMEVGVTDSYNNTTPLLPAVPGESFEVVLDKSGDVLQQLGNATDPNEVQINNNMTTGAFCGGIYKAGKLLAHKTGVYPGSMASFKFKPSIWIGAASQVVEGEVMNSAVLTQTNKEFSLEGIASASLVMYGGGIGKDAQPLTFSIEDVVYS
;
A
#
# COMPACT_ATOMS: atom_id res chain seq x y z
N MET A 1 -21.96 3.40 7.26
CA MET A 1 -20.81 4.12 6.68
C MET A 1 -19.58 3.25 6.85
N LEU A 2 -18.82 3.04 5.78
CA LEU A 2 -17.59 2.24 5.82
C LEU A 2 -16.57 2.92 6.74
N LYS A 3 -16.04 2.17 7.72
CA LYS A 3 -15.09 2.65 8.73
C LYS A 3 -13.71 2.82 8.07
N ALA A 4 -13.06 3.96 8.30
CA ALA A 4 -11.62 4.13 8.11
C ALA A 4 -10.97 4.18 9.50
N ILE A 5 -9.72 3.73 9.60
CA ILE A 5 -8.95 3.79 10.84
C ILE A 5 -8.29 5.16 10.92
N LYS A 6 -8.54 5.90 12.01
CA LYS A 6 -7.94 7.22 12.23
C LYS A 6 -6.54 7.06 12.78
N LEU A 7 -5.53 7.42 11.99
CA LEU A 7 -4.13 7.30 12.39
C LEU A 7 -3.50 8.67 12.55
N VAL A 8 -2.66 8.82 13.58
CA VAL A 8 -1.86 10.02 13.82
C VAL A 8 -0.41 9.61 13.91
N PHE A 9 0.42 10.09 12.99
CA PHE A 9 1.86 10.00 13.14
C PHE A 9 2.35 11.07 14.11
N LYS A 10 3.22 10.70 15.06
CA LYS A 10 3.88 11.61 16.00
C LYS A 10 5.40 11.43 15.90
N ASN A 11 6.12 12.50 15.58
CA ASN A 11 7.57 12.46 15.56
C ASN A 11 8.14 12.87 16.92
N LEU A 12 8.56 11.92 17.75
CA LEU A 12 9.28 12.17 19.00
C LEU A 12 10.79 11.86 18.89
N SER A 13 11.27 11.61 17.68
CA SER A 13 12.66 11.29 17.41
C SER A 13 13.55 12.53 17.51
N ASN A 14 14.85 12.27 17.62
CA ASN A 14 15.92 13.24 17.44
C ASN A 14 16.52 13.15 16.03
N ASP A 15 15.77 12.70 15.02
CA ASP A 15 16.26 12.65 13.65
C ASP A 15 16.56 14.06 13.12
N THR A 16 17.82 14.30 12.79
CA THR A 16 18.30 15.58 12.24
C THR A 16 18.38 15.55 10.71
N ASN A 17 18.28 14.37 10.09
CA ASN A 17 18.27 14.22 8.64
C ASN A 17 16.89 14.50 8.03
N ASN A 18 15.86 14.68 8.88
CA ASN A 18 14.48 14.93 8.47
C ASN A 18 13.99 13.87 7.47
N SER A 19 14.17 12.60 7.85
CA SER A 19 13.79 11.45 7.04
C SER A 19 12.29 11.50 6.71
N GLN A 20 11.94 11.08 5.49
CA GLN A 20 10.55 10.86 5.11
C GLN A 20 10.07 9.59 5.80
N VAL A 21 8.90 9.66 6.43
CA VAL A 21 8.24 8.48 7.00
C VAL A 21 7.29 7.92 5.95
N TYR A 22 7.41 6.64 5.65
CA TYR A 22 6.58 5.98 4.65
C TYR A 22 5.79 4.83 5.26
N ILE A 23 4.58 4.63 4.73
CA ILE A 23 3.64 3.61 5.17
C ILE A 23 3.17 2.84 3.95
N TYR A 24 3.15 1.51 4.07
CA TYR A 24 2.77 0.60 3.00
C TYR A 24 2.08 -0.66 3.55
N GLN A 25 1.50 -1.45 2.65
CA GLN A 25 1.11 -2.84 2.95
C GLN A 25 1.86 -3.79 2.02
N ARG A 26 2.05 -5.03 2.47
CA ARG A 26 2.63 -6.08 1.65
C ARG A 26 1.52 -6.93 1.06
N ASN A 27 1.56 -7.12 -0.25
CA ASN A 27 0.83 -8.20 -0.88
C ASN A 27 1.48 -9.53 -0.45
N VAL A 28 0.78 -10.37 0.31
CA VAL A 28 1.38 -11.58 0.89
C VAL A 28 1.55 -12.71 -0.12
N VAL A 29 0.89 -12.61 -1.28
CA VAL A 29 1.04 -13.55 -2.40
C VAL A 29 1.96 -13.01 -3.49
N ALA A 30 2.58 -11.84 -3.25
CA ALA A 30 3.59 -11.30 -4.14
C ALA A 30 4.88 -12.15 -4.13
N SER A 31 5.54 -12.21 -5.28
CA SER A 31 6.89 -12.77 -5.35
C SER A 31 7.91 -11.86 -4.65
N GLN A 32 9.09 -12.38 -4.32
CA GLN A 32 10.15 -11.55 -3.73
C GLN A 32 10.64 -10.41 -4.65
N ALA A 33 10.39 -10.51 -5.95
CA ALA A 33 10.75 -9.48 -6.93
C ALA A 33 9.73 -8.32 -6.99
N GLU A 34 8.53 -8.50 -6.45
CA GLU A 34 7.50 -7.46 -6.38
C GLU A 34 7.74 -6.59 -5.15
N LEU A 35 8.24 -5.39 -5.39
CA LEU A 35 8.52 -4.40 -4.35
C LEU A 35 7.21 -3.67 -3.95
N PRO A 36 7.01 -3.36 -2.66
CA PRO A 36 5.80 -2.68 -2.20
C PRO A 36 5.79 -1.19 -2.59
N VAL A 37 4.59 -0.63 -2.65
CA VAL A 37 4.35 0.78 -2.97
C VAL A 37 4.25 1.61 -1.69
N ALA A 38 4.89 2.78 -1.66
CA ALA A 38 4.76 3.73 -0.55
C ALA A 38 3.39 4.42 -0.58
N TRP A 39 2.37 3.77 -0.04
CA TRP A 39 0.98 4.26 -0.09
C TRP A 39 0.79 5.64 0.56
N LYS A 40 1.44 5.90 1.69
CA LYS A 40 1.48 7.22 2.35
C LYS A 40 2.92 7.61 2.64
N VAL A 41 3.28 8.84 2.30
CA VAL A 41 4.54 9.45 2.73
C VAL A 41 4.24 10.70 3.56
N ILE A 42 4.96 10.85 4.67
CA ILE A 42 4.90 11.98 5.58
C ILE A 42 6.26 12.66 5.49
N GLU A 43 6.25 13.86 4.90
CA GLU A 43 7.44 14.65 4.69
C GLU A 43 7.52 15.78 5.71
N ARG A 44 8.75 16.15 6.10
CA ARG A 44 9.02 17.36 6.89
C ARG A 44 8.22 17.46 8.20
N CYS A 45 7.94 16.32 8.84
CA CYS A 45 7.31 16.29 10.16
C CYS A 45 8.39 16.51 11.22
N GLY A 46 8.46 17.71 11.80
CA GLY A 46 9.48 18.07 12.79
C GLY A 46 9.32 17.34 14.12
N LYS A 47 10.32 17.43 14.99
CA LYS A 47 10.24 16.87 16.34
C LYS A 47 9.12 17.56 17.14
N GLY A 48 8.19 16.77 17.66
CA GLY A 48 6.99 17.21 18.36
C GLY A 48 5.78 17.41 17.44
N ASP A 49 5.97 17.42 16.12
CA ASP A 49 4.89 17.59 15.16
C ASP A 49 4.11 16.28 14.97
N THR A 50 2.91 16.45 14.41
CA THR A 50 2.00 15.34 14.12
C THR A 50 1.43 15.43 12.71
N ASN A 51 1.08 14.28 12.15
CA ASN A 51 0.41 14.18 10.85
C ASN A 51 -0.75 13.18 10.95
N SER A 52 -1.97 13.67 10.81
CA SER A 52 -3.19 12.85 10.87
C SER A 52 -3.62 12.41 9.48
N PHE A 53 -3.99 11.14 9.34
CA PHE A 53 -4.51 10.59 8.09
C PHE A 53 -5.48 9.43 8.37
N ASP A 54 -6.36 9.20 7.40
CA ASP A 54 -7.32 8.11 7.45
C ASP A 54 -6.77 6.91 6.67
N PHE A 55 -6.75 5.74 7.29
CA PHE A 55 -6.46 4.49 6.61
C PHE A 55 -7.78 3.81 6.18
N PRO A 56 -8.11 3.84 4.88
CA PRO A 56 -9.38 3.31 4.39
C PRO A 56 -9.39 1.78 4.46
N LEU A 57 -10.49 1.18 4.93
CA LEU A 57 -10.67 -0.27 4.91
C LEU A 57 -11.10 -0.80 3.54
N ASN A 58 -11.83 0.00 2.76
CA ASN A 58 -12.16 -0.34 1.37
C ASN A 58 -10.90 -0.35 0.50
N MET A 59 -10.99 -1.07 -0.60
CA MET A 59 -9.98 -1.06 -1.66
C MET A 59 -10.68 -1.03 -3.01
N GLU A 60 -9.90 -0.67 -4.01
CA GLU A 60 -10.36 -0.59 -5.39
C GLU A 60 -9.35 -1.31 -6.29
N VAL A 61 -9.79 -1.83 -7.42
CA VAL A 61 -8.94 -2.39 -8.47
C VAL A 61 -8.89 -1.45 -9.65
N GLY A 62 -7.74 -1.42 -10.31
CA GLY A 62 -7.54 -0.71 -11.58
C GLY A 62 -6.46 -1.39 -12.40
N VAL A 63 -6.46 -1.16 -13.71
CA VAL A 63 -5.39 -1.67 -14.58
C VAL A 63 -4.79 -0.54 -15.40
N THR A 64 -3.49 -0.66 -15.66
CA THR A 64 -2.72 0.22 -16.54
C THR A 64 -2.16 -0.59 -17.70
N ASP A 65 -2.41 -0.17 -18.94
CA ASP A 65 -1.89 -0.84 -20.13
C ASP A 65 -0.42 -0.47 -20.42
N SER A 66 0.15 -1.00 -21.50
CA SER A 66 1.54 -0.71 -21.91
C SER A 66 1.76 0.73 -22.42
N TYR A 67 0.68 1.48 -22.67
CA TYR A 67 0.71 2.87 -23.15
C TYR A 67 0.40 3.86 -22.02
N ASN A 68 0.36 3.39 -20.78
CA ASN A 68 0.08 4.18 -19.59
C ASN A 68 -1.36 4.73 -19.54
N ASN A 69 -2.29 4.09 -20.26
CA ASN A 69 -3.73 4.33 -20.10
C ASN A 69 -4.23 3.55 -18.89
N THR A 70 -5.13 4.16 -18.11
CA THR A 70 -5.70 3.57 -16.89
C THR A 70 -7.20 3.38 -17.02
N THR A 71 -7.71 2.24 -16.56
CA THR A 71 -9.17 2.06 -16.43
C THR A 71 -9.71 2.85 -15.24
N PRO A 72 -11.03 3.14 -15.22
CA PRO A 72 -11.70 3.53 -13.99
C PRO A 72 -11.46 2.51 -12.87
N LEU A 73 -11.42 3.01 -11.63
CA LEU A 73 -11.30 2.16 -10.45
C LEU A 73 -12.65 1.50 -10.13
N LEU A 74 -12.62 0.22 -9.80
CA LEU A 74 -13.80 -0.51 -9.32
C LEU A 74 -13.63 -0.88 -7.84
N PRO A 75 -14.66 -0.73 -6.99
CA PRO A 75 -14.61 -1.25 -5.62
C PRO A 75 -14.29 -2.74 -5.61
N ALA A 76 -13.47 -3.17 -4.66
CA ALA A 76 -13.09 -4.57 -4.51
C ALA A 76 -13.10 -4.99 -3.04
N VAL A 77 -13.52 -6.23 -2.78
CA VAL A 77 -13.38 -6.90 -1.49
C VAL A 77 -12.69 -8.26 -1.67
N PRO A 78 -12.02 -8.81 -0.62
CA PRO A 78 -11.40 -10.12 -0.74
C PRO A 78 -12.44 -11.18 -1.11
N GLY A 79 -12.09 -12.08 -2.02
CA GLY A 79 -12.97 -13.09 -2.59
C GLY A 79 -13.60 -12.69 -3.92
N GLU A 80 -13.36 -11.48 -4.42
CA GLU A 80 -13.82 -11.03 -5.73
C GLU A 80 -12.75 -11.18 -6.83
N SER A 81 -13.24 -11.47 -8.03
CA SER A 81 -12.45 -11.60 -9.24
C SER A 81 -12.95 -10.62 -10.29
N PHE A 82 -12.00 -10.03 -10.99
CA PHE A 82 -12.18 -9.09 -12.08
C PHE A 82 -11.51 -9.66 -13.33
N GLU A 83 -11.89 -9.13 -14.48
CA GLU A 83 -11.25 -9.45 -15.74
C GLU A 83 -11.01 -8.19 -16.55
N VAL A 84 -9.95 -8.24 -17.36
CA VAL A 84 -9.75 -7.31 -18.46
C VAL A 84 -10.10 -8.04 -19.75
N VAL A 85 -11.02 -7.45 -20.50
CA VAL A 85 -11.48 -7.94 -21.80
C VAL A 85 -11.33 -6.82 -22.84
N LEU A 86 -11.19 -7.22 -24.10
CA LEU A 86 -11.20 -6.26 -25.20
C LEU A 86 -12.63 -6.03 -25.66
N ASP A 87 -13.14 -4.81 -25.51
CA ASP A 87 -14.38 -4.36 -26.13
C ASP A 87 -14.08 -3.61 -27.44
N LYS A 88 -15.13 -3.23 -28.18
CA LYS A 88 -15.04 -2.48 -29.45
C LYS A 88 -14.23 -1.19 -29.36
N SER A 89 -14.18 -0.57 -28.17
CA SER A 89 -13.50 0.71 -27.94
C SER A 89 -12.15 0.57 -27.20
N GLY A 90 -11.74 -0.64 -26.84
CA GLY A 90 -10.48 -0.90 -26.12
C GLY A 90 -10.67 -1.77 -24.88
N ASP A 91 -9.66 -1.75 -24.02
CA ASP A 91 -9.57 -2.60 -22.83
C ASP A 91 -10.56 -2.14 -21.75
N VAL A 92 -11.32 -3.09 -21.22
CA VAL A 92 -12.34 -2.84 -20.19
C VAL A 92 -12.05 -3.72 -18.98
N LEU A 93 -11.93 -3.09 -17.81
CA LEU A 93 -11.94 -3.77 -16.51
C LEU A 93 -13.38 -3.95 -16.05
N GLN A 94 -13.77 -5.18 -15.75
CA GLN A 94 -15.11 -5.51 -15.25
C GLN A 94 -15.07 -6.63 -14.21
N GLN A 95 -16.15 -6.77 -13.44
CA GLN A 95 -16.28 -7.85 -12.46
C GLN A 95 -16.55 -9.18 -13.17
N LEU A 96 -15.78 -10.22 -12.83
CA LEU A 96 -15.94 -11.58 -13.36
C LEU A 96 -16.77 -12.46 -12.41
N GLY A 97 -16.66 -12.23 -11.09
CA GLY A 97 -17.39 -12.98 -10.07
C GLY A 97 -16.52 -13.28 -8.85
N ASN A 98 -16.48 -14.54 -8.42
CA ASN A 98 -15.70 -14.97 -7.26
C ASN A 98 -14.24 -15.26 -7.65
N ALA A 99 -13.32 -14.89 -6.77
CA ALA A 99 -11.92 -15.30 -6.83
C ALA A 99 -11.78 -16.80 -6.56
N THR A 100 -10.66 -17.35 -7.03
CA THR A 100 -10.29 -18.75 -6.77
C THR A 100 -9.81 -18.97 -5.32
N ASP A 101 -9.30 -17.93 -4.65
CA ASP A 101 -9.08 -17.89 -3.19
C ASP A 101 -10.03 -16.83 -2.57
N PRO A 102 -10.86 -17.18 -1.57
CA PRO A 102 -11.79 -16.24 -0.93
C PRO A 102 -11.11 -15.09 -0.15
N ASN A 103 -9.79 -15.13 0.03
CA ASN A 103 -9.00 -14.09 0.69
C ASN A 103 -8.21 -13.23 -0.30
N GLU A 104 -8.33 -13.48 -1.60
CA GLU A 104 -7.64 -12.73 -2.64
C GLU A 104 -8.60 -11.85 -3.42
N VAL A 105 -8.09 -10.72 -3.90
CA VAL A 105 -8.66 -10.02 -5.05
C VAL A 105 -7.87 -10.42 -6.28
N GLN A 106 -8.57 -10.85 -7.33
CA GLN A 106 -7.94 -11.34 -8.55
C GLN A 106 -8.32 -10.47 -9.76
N ILE A 107 -7.36 -10.24 -10.65
CA ILE A 107 -7.58 -9.55 -11.93
C ILE A 107 -7.05 -10.47 -13.04
N ASN A 108 -7.93 -10.99 -13.88
CA ASN A 108 -7.61 -11.94 -14.95
C ASN A 108 -7.40 -11.19 -16.26
N ASN A 109 -6.40 -11.60 -17.03
CA ASN A 109 -6.27 -11.14 -18.40
C ASN A 109 -6.97 -12.12 -19.34
N ASN A 110 -8.21 -11.77 -19.71
CA ASN A 110 -9.03 -12.54 -20.64
C ASN A 110 -8.98 -11.95 -22.07
N MET A 111 -8.08 -11.02 -22.34
CA MET A 111 -7.81 -10.55 -23.69
C MET A 111 -7.05 -11.61 -24.49
N THR A 112 -7.16 -11.58 -25.81
CA THR A 112 -6.39 -12.47 -26.70
C THR A 112 -4.94 -11.99 -26.87
N THR A 113 -4.71 -10.69 -26.73
CA THR A 113 -3.41 -10.02 -26.86
C THR A 113 -3.32 -8.85 -25.89
N GLY A 114 -2.11 -8.45 -25.54
CA GLY A 114 -1.87 -7.30 -24.65
C GLY A 114 -1.64 -7.73 -23.21
N ALA A 115 -0.70 -7.05 -22.55
CA ALA A 115 -0.41 -7.25 -21.14
C ALA A 115 -0.70 -5.94 -20.39
N PHE A 116 -1.10 -6.06 -19.14
CA PHE A 116 -1.36 -4.92 -18.28
C PHE A 116 -0.61 -5.03 -16.95
N CYS A 117 -0.59 -3.92 -16.22
CA CYS A 117 -0.25 -3.87 -14.81
C CYS A 117 -1.53 -3.79 -13.99
N GLY A 118 -1.79 -4.81 -13.16
CA GLY A 118 -2.93 -4.81 -12.24
C GLY A 118 -2.57 -4.06 -10.96
N GLY A 119 -3.47 -3.25 -10.42
CA GLY A 119 -3.23 -2.44 -9.23
C GLY A 119 -4.36 -2.54 -8.21
N ILE A 120 -3.99 -2.48 -6.93
CA ILE A 120 -4.90 -2.26 -5.82
C ILE A 120 -4.71 -0.85 -5.31
N TYR A 121 -5.81 -0.17 -5.03
CA TYR A 121 -5.86 1.22 -4.61
C TYR A 121 -6.60 1.35 -3.29
N LYS A 122 -6.19 2.35 -2.51
CA LYS A 122 -6.83 2.75 -1.25
C LYS A 122 -6.99 4.25 -1.25
N ALA A 123 -8.25 4.71 -1.24
CA ALA A 123 -8.62 6.12 -1.43
C ALA A 123 -8.00 6.72 -2.71
N GLY A 124 -8.11 5.99 -3.83
CA GLY A 124 -7.55 6.40 -5.12
C GLY A 124 -6.02 6.36 -5.24
N LYS A 125 -5.28 5.99 -4.19
CA LYS A 125 -3.81 5.87 -4.21
C LYS A 125 -3.36 4.43 -4.37
N LEU A 126 -2.34 4.21 -5.19
CA LEU A 126 -1.79 2.87 -5.42
C LEU A 126 -1.22 2.30 -4.10
N LEU A 127 -1.63 1.07 -3.79
CA LEU A 127 -1.19 0.31 -2.61
C LEU A 127 -0.25 -0.83 -2.98
N ALA A 128 -0.54 -1.50 -4.09
CA ALA A 128 0.27 -2.58 -4.65
C ALA A 128 -0.05 -2.73 -6.13
N HIS A 129 0.89 -3.29 -6.88
CA HIS A 129 0.68 -3.62 -8.27
C HIS A 129 1.37 -4.92 -8.65
N LYS A 130 0.92 -5.53 -9.73
CA LYS A 130 1.57 -6.64 -10.41
C LYS A 130 1.74 -6.27 -11.87
N THR A 131 2.98 -6.23 -12.34
CA THR A 131 3.32 -5.92 -13.72
C THR A 131 3.32 -7.17 -14.60
N GLY A 132 3.12 -6.99 -15.90
CA GLY A 132 3.31 -8.07 -16.87
C GLY A 132 2.26 -9.18 -16.73
N VAL A 133 0.99 -8.81 -16.54
CA VAL A 133 -0.12 -9.77 -16.56
C VAL A 133 -0.48 -10.05 -18.02
N TYR A 134 0.07 -11.13 -18.57
CA TYR A 134 -0.13 -11.55 -19.96
C TYR A 134 -1.47 -12.28 -20.16
N PRO A 135 -1.96 -12.41 -21.42
CA PRO A 135 -3.17 -13.16 -21.75
C PRO A 135 -3.20 -14.55 -21.11
N GLY A 136 -4.32 -14.91 -20.48
CA GLY A 136 -4.49 -16.19 -19.77
C GLY A 136 -3.81 -16.27 -18.39
N SER A 137 -3.19 -15.19 -17.91
CA SER A 137 -2.64 -15.08 -16.55
C SER A 137 -3.45 -14.13 -15.68
N MET A 138 -3.12 -14.06 -14.38
CA MET A 138 -3.82 -13.21 -13.43
C MET A 138 -2.88 -12.47 -12.48
N ALA A 139 -3.37 -11.35 -11.94
CA ALA A 139 -2.82 -10.71 -10.77
C ALA A 139 -3.63 -11.07 -9.52
N SER A 140 -2.96 -11.54 -8.48
CA SER A 140 -3.55 -11.87 -7.19
C SER A 140 -3.04 -10.92 -6.11
N PHE A 141 -3.95 -10.46 -5.26
CA PHE A 141 -3.63 -9.56 -4.16
C PHE A 141 -4.27 -10.05 -2.86
N LYS A 142 -3.46 -10.15 -1.80
CA LYS A 142 -3.90 -10.51 -0.46
C LYS A 142 -3.16 -9.66 0.55
N PHE A 143 -3.90 -9.05 1.47
CA PHE A 143 -3.34 -8.17 2.49
C PHE A 143 -3.75 -8.65 3.86
N LYS A 144 -2.80 -8.59 4.80
CA LYS A 144 -3.13 -8.66 6.23
C LYS A 144 -3.78 -7.34 6.64
N PRO A 145 -4.60 -7.31 7.71
CA PRO A 145 -5.05 -6.07 8.34
C PRO A 145 -3.88 -5.43 9.12
N SER A 146 -2.73 -5.24 8.48
CA SER A 146 -1.53 -4.66 9.07
C SER A 146 -0.92 -3.63 8.12
N ILE A 147 -0.21 -2.66 8.69
CA ILE A 147 0.61 -1.72 7.93
C ILE A 147 2.07 -1.90 8.32
N TRP A 148 2.94 -1.55 7.39
CA TRP A 148 4.36 -1.40 7.63
C TRP A 148 4.70 0.07 7.60
N ILE A 149 5.59 0.49 8.51
CA ILE A 149 6.12 1.85 8.59
C ILE A 149 7.65 1.80 8.66
N GLY A 150 8.27 2.78 8.01
CA GLY A 150 9.71 2.99 8.02
C GLY A 150 10.05 4.46 7.81
N ALA A 151 11.34 4.78 7.90
CA ALA A 151 11.87 6.12 7.62
C ALA A 151 13.08 6.03 6.70
N ALA A 152 13.03 6.75 5.57
CA ALA A 152 14.07 6.78 4.54
C ALA A 152 14.12 8.16 3.87
N SER A 153 15.09 8.35 2.96
CA SER A 153 15.10 9.49 2.03
C SER A 153 14.68 9.03 0.64
N GLN A 154 14.16 9.95 -0.17
CA GLN A 154 13.80 9.75 -1.57
C GLN A 154 12.69 8.71 -1.80
N VAL A 155 11.73 8.64 -0.87
CA VAL A 155 10.51 7.85 -1.03
C VAL A 155 9.42 8.75 -1.60
N VAL A 156 8.79 8.32 -2.69
CA VAL A 156 7.71 9.06 -3.35
C VAL A 156 6.38 8.36 -3.07
N GLU A 157 5.38 9.14 -2.64
CA GLU A 157 4.05 8.62 -2.36
C GLU A 157 3.40 8.05 -3.62
N GLY A 158 2.85 6.83 -3.54
CA GLY A 158 2.23 6.12 -4.66
C GLY A 158 3.19 5.40 -5.60
N GLU A 159 4.51 5.45 -5.34
CA GLU A 159 5.51 4.78 -6.17
C GLU A 159 6.09 3.51 -5.51
N VAL A 160 6.61 2.63 -6.37
CA VAL A 160 7.32 1.42 -5.96
C VAL A 160 8.58 1.80 -5.21
N MET A 161 8.73 1.29 -3.99
CA MET A 161 9.92 1.57 -3.19
C MET A 161 11.13 0.78 -3.68
N ASN A 162 12.30 1.43 -3.66
CA ASN A 162 13.57 0.76 -3.96
C ASN A 162 13.89 -0.32 -2.90
N SER A 163 14.50 -1.43 -3.32
CA SER A 163 14.97 -2.49 -2.41
C SER A 163 15.86 -1.97 -1.28
N ALA A 164 16.65 -0.92 -1.51
CA ALA A 164 17.46 -0.27 -0.47
C ALA A 164 16.61 0.25 0.71
N VAL A 165 15.42 0.78 0.44
CA VAL A 165 14.47 1.26 1.47
C VAL A 165 13.94 0.09 2.29
N LEU A 166 13.71 -1.08 1.66
CA LEU A 166 13.21 -2.28 2.34
C LEU A 166 14.23 -2.91 3.29
N THR A 167 15.52 -2.72 3.03
CA THR A 167 16.60 -3.22 3.91
C THR A 167 16.75 -2.42 5.20
N GLN A 168 16.07 -1.28 5.31
CA GLN A 168 16.05 -0.46 6.53
C GLN A 168 15.11 -1.06 7.58
N THR A 169 15.18 -0.53 8.80
CA THR A 169 14.33 -0.99 9.92
C THR A 169 12.87 -0.60 9.68
N ASN A 170 12.13 -1.53 9.08
CA ASN A 170 10.70 -1.46 8.89
C ASN A 170 9.98 -2.20 10.01
N LYS A 171 8.85 -1.64 10.49
CA LYS A 171 8.03 -2.24 11.53
C LYS A 171 6.62 -2.51 11.05
N GLU A 172 6.15 -3.74 11.27
CA GLU A 172 4.75 -4.13 11.03
C GLU A 172 3.89 -3.87 12.28
N PHE A 173 2.71 -3.28 12.08
CA PHE A 173 1.68 -3.11 13.09
C PHE A 173 0.36 -3.71 12.60
N SER A 174 -0.26 -4.55 13.44
CA SER A 174 -1.64 -4.99 13.21
C SER A 174 -2.60 -3.82 13.45
N LEU A 175 -3.58 -3.70 12.57
CA LEU A 175 -4.70 -2.77 12.64
C LEU A 175 -6.02 -3.48 12.97
N GLU A 176 -5.97 -4.78 13.26
CA GLU A 176 -7.14 -5.57 13.58
C GLU A 176 -7.89 -5.02 14.81
N GLY A 177 -9.18 -4.75 14.64
CA GLY A 177 -10.03 -4.21 15.70
C GLY A 177 -9.74 -2.75 16.10
N ILE A 178 -8.80 -2.05 15.45
CA ILE A 178 -8.44 -0.67 15.79
C ILE A 178 -9.37 0.32 15.07
N ALA A 179 -9.97 1.24 15.82
CA ALA A 179 -10.68 2.40 15.29
C ALA A 179 -9.76 3.62 15.13
N SER A 180 -8.84 3.82 16.07
CA SER A 180 -7.82 4.87 15.98
C SER A 180 -6.55 4.52 16.76
N ALA A 181 -5.41 5.06 16.33
CA ALA A 181 -4.14 4.91 17.03
C ALA A 181 -3.12 6.00 16.65
N SER A 182 -2.10 6.17 17.48
CA SER A 182 -0.90 6.96 17.20
C SER A 182 0.24 6.05 16.73
N LEU A 183 0.86 6.39 15.59
CA LEU A 183 2.13 5.81 15.14
C LEU A 183 3.25 6.73 15.61
N VAL A 184 4.08 6.28 16.54
CA VAL A 184 5.07 7.14 17.18
C VAL A 184 6.48 6.74 16.76
N MET A 185 7.27 7.71 16.30
CA MET A 185 8.67 7.52 15.93
C MET A 185 9.58 8.04 17.04
N TYR A 186 10.56 7.23 17.42
CA TYR A 186 11.59 7.54 18.41
C TYR A 186 12.99 7.28 17.84
N GLY A 187 14.02 7.57 18.65
CA GLY A 187 15.42 7.33 18.28
C GLY A 187 16.03 8.49 17.50
N GLY A 188 17.04 8.22 16.69
CA GLY A 188 17.80 9.24 15.98
C GLY A 188 18.86 9.92 16.86
N GLY A 189 19.34 11.08 16.41
CA GLY A 189 20.43 11.83 17.01
C GLY A 189 21.71 11.80 16.18
N ILE A 190 22.75 12.46 16.68
CA ILE A 190 24.07 12.55 16.04
C ILE A 190 25.17 12.05 16.99
N GLY A 191 26.24 11.51 16.43
CA GLY A 191 27.41 11.08 17.19
C GLY A 191 27.21 9.78 17.96
N LYS A 192 28.03 9.58 18.99
CA LYS A 192 28.15 8.32 19.74
C LYS A 192 26.89 7.88 20.49
N ASP A 193 25.96 8.80 20.74
CA ASP A 193 24.73 8.55 21.50
C ASP A 193 23.51 8.36 20.59
N ALA A 194 23.69 8.42 19.26
CA ALA A 194 22.64 8.23 18.27
C ALA A 194 22.01 6.83 18.43
N GLN A 195 20.67 6.80 18.49
CA GLN A 195 19.91 5.56 18.58
C GLN A 195 19.28 5.21 17.23
N PRO A 196 19.10 3.92 16.90
CA PRO A 196 18.32 3.53 15.73
C PRO A 196 16.92 4.13 15.78
N LEU A 197 16.37 4.50 14.62
CA LEU A 197 14.97 4.88 14.53
C LEU A 197 14.10 3.67 14.86
N THR A 198 13.10 3.89 15.72
CA THR A 198 12.15 2.87 16.12
C THR A 198 10.73 3.42 16.04
N PHE A 199 9.78 2.51 15.85
CA PHE A 199 8.36 2.85 15.76
C PHE A 199 7.58 2.06 16.82
N SER A 200 6.58 2.71 17.40
CA SER A 200 5.56 2.09 18.25
C SER A 200 4.15 2.45 17.75
N ILE A 201 3.17 1.68 18.22
CA ILE A 201 1.76 2.03 18.13
C ILE A 201 1.25 2.31 19.54
N GLU A 202 0.63 3.47 19.73
CA GLU A 202 0.19 4.02 21.01
C GLU A 202 -1.23 4.59 20.90
N ASP A 203 -1.82 5.01 22.02
CA ASP A 203 -3.16 5.63 22.08
C ASP A 203 -4.25 4.83 21.33
N VAL A 204 -4.17 3.50 21.40
CA VAL A 204 -5.05 2.61 20.63
C VAL A 204 -6.48 2.66 21.19
N VAL A 205 -7.44 2.92 20.30
CA VAL A 205 -8.87 2.81 20.56
C VAL A 205 -9.43 1.69 19.69
N TYR A 206 -10.15 0.76 20.31
CA TYR A 206 -10.76 -0.38 19.63
C TYR A 206 -12.16 -0.05 19.09
N SER A 207 -12.57 -0.76 18.05
CA SER A 207 -13.72 -0.46 17.18
C SER A 207 -15.02 -1.13 17.57
#